data_AF-A0A963YWH4-F1
#
_entry.id   AF-A0A963YWH4-F1
#
_cell.length_a   1.000
_cell.length_b   1.000
_cell.length_c   1.000
_cell.angle_alpha   90.00
_cell.angle_beta   90.00
_cell.angle_gamma   90.00
#
_symmetry.space_group_name_H-M   'P 1'
#
loop_
_entity.id
_entity.type
_entity.pdbx_description
1 polymer ?
#
loop_
_entity_poly.entity_id
_entity_poly.type
_entity_poly.pdbx_seq_one_letter_code
_entity_poly.pdbx_strand_id
1 'polypeptide(L)'
;MAKEAKEPASRDEDIEDVVRTVADRLAAARKARGWTQKQFGEMADMSQQRIFELEQGVGNITIRTLSKMAKILDIDVHTLFVGSGPSVEYGLANSMAKLMKMLEDRGAQDSERREQEELFRSSFLSIIQRLEQLTVRKPTKDK
;
A
#
# COMPACT_ATOMS: atom_id res chain seq x y z
N MET A 1 24.60 27.22 25.91
CA MET A 1 24.83 26.90 24.48
C MET A 1 23.95 25.72 24.11
N ALA A 2 22.69 25.99 23.75
CA ALA A 2 21.81 24.98 23.17
C ALA A 2 22.10 24.95 21.67
N LYS A 3 22.44 23.77 21.13
CA LYS A 3 22.55 23.55 19.69
C LYS A 3 21.15 23.65 19.10
N GLU A 4 20.96 24.62 18.21
CA GLU A 4 19.77 24.75 17.37
C GLU A 4 19.52 23.44 16.61
N ALA A 5 18.30 22.92 16.76
CA ALA A 5 17.78 21.86 15.92
C ALA A 5 17.60 22.42 14.51
N LYS A 6 18.30 21.83 13.54
CA LYS A 6 18.16 22.15 12.12
C LYS A 6 16.72 21.83 11.68
N GLU A 7 15.99 22.84 11.18
CA GLU A 7 14.65 22.70 10.60
C GLU A 7 14.59 21.56 9.56
N PRO A 8 13.46 20.83 9.45
CA PRO A 8 13.31 19.77 8.45
C PRO A 8 13.35 20.36 7.04
N ALA A 9 14.06 19.69 6.13
CA ALA A 9 14.14 19.99 4.70
C ALA A 9 12.79 20.44 4.12
N SER A 10 12.80 21.59 3.44
CA SER A 10 11.63 22.41 3.11
C SER A 10 10.84 21.88 1.91
N ARG A 11 9.52 22.10 1.91
CA ARG A 11 8.50 21.75 0.86
C ARG A 11 8.92 21.96 -0.61
N ASP A 12 9.91 22.80 -0.88
CA ASP A 12 10.43 23.06 -2.22
C ASP A 12 11.23 21.88 -2.78
N GLU A 13 11.93 21.11 -1.92
CA GLU A 13 12.66 19.89 -2.34
C GLU A 13 11.67 18.82 -2.86
N ASP A 14 10.54 18.64 -2.17
CA ASP A 14 9.48 17.70 -2.59
C ASP A 14 8.90 18.06 -3.96
N ILE A 15 8.77 19.36 -4.26
CA ILE A 15 8.25 19.83 -5.55
C ILE A 15 9.27 19.59 -6.67
N GLU A 16 10.56 19.87 -6.43
CA GLU A 16 11.62 19.58 -7.40
C GLU A 16 11.73 18.10 -7.73
N ASP A 17 11.54 17.21 -6.75
CA ASP A 17 11.52 15.77 -6.96
C ASP A 17 10.39 15.32 -7.89
N VAL A 18 9.20 15.88 -7.72
CA VAL A 18 8.06 15.62 -8.61
C VAL A 18 8.36 16.12 -10.02
N VAL A 19 8.88 17.34 -10.16
CA VAL A 19 9.23 17.93 -11.47
C VAL A 19 10.27 17.07 -12.20
N ARG A 20 11.33 16.66 -11.49
CA ARG A 20 12.37 15.78 -12.04
C ARG A 20 11.80 14.45 -12.50
N THR A 21 10.95 13.84 -11.68
CA THR A 21 10.29 12.56 -12.03
C THR A 21 9.47 12.67 -13.31
N VAL A 22 8.70 13.74 -13.45
CA VAL A 22 7.88 13.99 -14.65
C VAL A 22 8.77 14.18 -15.89
N ALA A 23 9.84 14.97 -15.76
CA ALA A 23 10.78 15.24 -16.85
C ALA A 23 11.47 13.98 -17.36
N ASP A 24 11.98 13.14 -16.45
CA ASP A 24 12.66 11.89 -16.79
C ASP A 24 11.74 10.91 -17.52
N ARG A 25 10.47 10.83 -17.09
CA ARG A 25 9.47 9.96 -17.71
C ARG A 25 9.05 10.44 -19.08
N LEU A 26 8.91 11.74 -19.25
CA LEU A 26 8.64 12.33 -20.55
C LEU A 26 9.75 11.96 -21.54
N ALA A 27 11.01 12.09 -21.11
CA ALA A 27 12.17 11.70 -21.92
C ALA A 27 12.20 10.20 -22.20
N ALA A 28 11.91 9.36 -21.20
CA ALA A 28 11.88 7.90 -21.35
C ALA A 28 10.79 7.45 -22.34
N ALA A 29 9.57 8.00 -22.22
CA ALA A 29 8.46 7.69 -23.11
C ALA A 29 8.78 8.09 -24.57
N ARG A 30 9.37 9.27 -24.79
CA ARG A 30 9.84 9.66 -26.12
C ARG A 30 10.88 8.69 -26.67
N LYS A 31 11.88 8.33 -25.86
CA LYS A 31 12.95 7.40 -26.26
C LYS A 31 12.41 6.01 -26.60
N ALA A 32 11.41 5.52 -25.86
CA ALA A 32 10.75 4.25 -26.15
C ALA A 32 10.05 4.23 -27.52
N ARG A 33 9.65 5.40 -28.04
CA ARG A 33 9.10 5.58 -29.39
C ARG A 33 10.18 5.71 -30.47
N GLY A 34 11.46 5.76 -30.10
CA GLY A 34 12.58 5.95 -31.03
C GLY A 34 12.66 7.36 -31.63
N TRP A 35 12.01 8.35 -31.01
CA TRP A 35 11.97 9.71 -31.54
C TRP A 35 13.11 10.57 -31.01
N THR A 36 13.67 11.42 -31.87
CA THR A 36 14.55 12.52 -31.45
C THR A 36 13.75 13.64 -30.78
N GLN A 37 14.41 14.51 -30.00
CA GLN A 37 13.76 15.69 -29.42
C GLN A 37 13.21 16.63 -30.50
N LYS A 38 13.89 16.73 -31.65
CA LYS A 38 13.42 17.53 -32.79
C LYS A 38 12.12 16.98 -33.36
N GLN A 39 12.06 15.68 -33.66
CA GLN A 39 10.84 15.03 -34.15
C GLN A 39 9.68 15.17 -33.15
N PHE A 40 9.96 14.97 -31.86
CA PHE A 40 8.94 15.13 -30.83
C PHE A 40 8.44 16.57 -30.73
N GLY A 41 9.34 17.55 -30.85
CA GLY A 41 9.02 18.97 -30.95
C GLY A 41 8.14 19.29 -32.16
N GLU A 42 8.47 18.77 -33.34
CA GLU A 42 7.67 18.93 -34.56
C GLU A 42 6.24 18.41 -34.38
N MET A 43 6.06 17.21 -33.80
CA MET A 43 4.74 16.66 -33.47
C MET A 43 4.00 17.48 -32.41
N ALA A 44 4.75 18.10 -31.51
CA ALA A 44 4.26 18.93 -30.43
C ALA A 44 4.07 20.40 -30.81
N ASP A 45 4.38 20.81 -32.05
CA ASP A 45 4.45 22.22 -32.43
C ASP A 45 5.29 23.05 -31.43
N MET A 46 6.48 22.55 -31.12
CA MET A 46 7.44 23.12 -30.17
C MET A 46 8.86 23.04 -30.71
N SER A 47 9.70 23.99 -30.32
CA SER A 47 11.13 23.93 -30.67
C SER A 47 11.80 22.74 -29.98
N GLN A 48 12.85 22.20 -30.61
CA GLN A 48 13.70 21.18 -30.00
C GLN A 48 14.24 21.63 -28.64
N GLN A 49 14.63 22.90 -28.51
CA GLN A 49 15.10 23.49 -27.26
C GLN A 49 14.02 23.42 -26.18
N ARG A 50 12.75 23.70 -26.52
CA ARG A 50 11.66 23.60 -25.55
C ARG A 50 11.47 22.17 -25.08
N ILE A 51 11.57 21.19 -25.97
CA ILE A 51 11.54 19.77 -25.57
C ILE A 51 12.70 19.42 -24.63
N PHE A 52 13.91 19.92 -24.92
CA PHE A 52 15.06 19.74 -24.04
C PHE A 52 14.80 20.31 -22.63
N GLU A 53 14.31 21.55 -22.52
CA GLU A 53 13.97 22.16 -21.23
C GLU A 53 12.92 21.35 -20.46
N LEU A 54 11.86 20.90 -21.15
CA LEU A 54 10.81 20.07 -20.55
C LEU A 54 11.36 18.74 -20.00
N GLU A 55 12.26 18.09 -20.75
CA GLU A 55 12.92 16.84 -20.35
C GLU A 55 14.02 17.03 -19.30
N GLN A 56 14.34 18.26 -18.93
CA GLN A 56 15.24 18.59 -17.82
C GLN A 56 14.48 19.16 -16.62
N GLY A 57 13.15 19.28 -16.69
CA GLY A 57 12.36 19.91 -15.63
C GLY A 57 12.60 21.41 -15.50
N VAL A 58 13.12 22.06 -16.54
CA VAL A 58 13.49 23.47 -16.51
C VAL A 58 12.26 24.35 -16.79
N GLY A 59 11.99 25.25 -15.86
CA GLY A 59 10.87 26.19 -15.93
C GLY A 59 9.53 25.55 -15.58
N ASN A 60 8.45 26.32 -15.70
CA ASN A 60 7.11 25.86 -15.35
C ASN A 60 6.49 25.02 -16.48
N ILE A 61 6.26 23.73 -16.21
CA ILE A 61 5.56 22.83 -17.13
C ILE A 61 4.07 22.84 -16.80
N THR A 62 3.26 23.33 -17.72
CA THR A 62 1.80 23.35 -17.50
C THR A 62 1.19 21.95 -17.66
N ILE A 63 0.10 21.68 -16.95
CA ILE A 63 -0.70 20.46 -17.14
C ILE A 63 -1.20 20.35 -18.59
N ARG A 64 -1.52 21.48 -19.25
CA ARG A 64 -1.91 21.48 -20.68
C ARG A 64 -0.80 20.96 -21.57
N THR A 65 0.45 21.36 -21.30
CA THR A 65 1.64 20.86 -22.00
C THR A 65 1.80 19.37 -21.78
N LEU A 66 1.76 18.89 -20.53
CA LEU A 66 1.88 17.46 -20.22
C LEU A 66 0.78 16.63 -20.89
N SER A 67 -0.46 17.09 -20.85
CA SER A 67 -1.58 16.43 -21.53
C SER A 67 -1.41 16.39 -23.05
N LYS A 68 -0.85 17.44 -23.67
CA LYS A 68 -0.52 17.44 -25.10
C LYS A 68 0.57 16.41 -25.41
N MET A 69 1.63 16.37 -24.60
CA MET A 69 2.73 15.42 -24.77
C MET A 69 2.26 13.98 -24.60
N ALA A 70 1.47 13.69 -23.56
CA ALA A 70 0.93 12.36 -23.29
C ALA A 70 0.06 11.85 -24.44
N LYS A 71 -0.76 12.73 -25.05
CA LYS A 71 -1.54 12.38 -26.25
C LYS A 71 -0.67 12.02 -27.46
N ILE A 72 0.39 12.78 -27.72
CA ILE A 72 1.34 12.48 -28.82
C ILE A 72 2.06 11.16 -28.55
N LEU A 73 2.45 10.95 -27.28
CA LEU A 73 3.05 9.72 -26.80
C LEU A 73 2.07 8.56 -26.65
N ASP A 74 0.78 8.75 -26.94
CA ASP A 74 -0.29 7.74 -26.79
C ASP A 74 -0.14 6.95 -25.46
N ILE A 75 -0.09 7.71 -24.36
CA ILE A 75 -0.08 7.23 -22.98
C ILE A 75 -1.06 8.06 -22.14
N ASP A 76 -1.51 7.52 -21.02
CA ASP A 76 -2.25 8.30 -20.05
C ASP A 76 -1.35 9.29 -19.30
N VAL A 77 -1.81 10.53 -19.14
CA VAL A 77 -1.01 11.60 -18.51
C VAL A 77 -0.57 11.28 -17.09
N HIS A 78 -1.35 10.50 -16.33
CA HIS A 78 -1.01 10.12 -14.95
C HIS A 78 0.26 9.26 -14.90
N THR A 79 0.59 8.52 -15.96
CA THR A 79 1.80 7.69 -16.04
C THR A 79 3.08 8.51 -15.96
N LEU A 80 3.04 9.81 -16.29
CA LEU A 80 4.16 10.72 -16.13
C LEU A 80 4.46 11.05 -14.65
N PHE A 81 3.56 10.72 -13.72
CA PHE A 81 3.69 11.04 -12.29
C PHE A 81 3.94 9.81 -11.40
N VAL A 82 3.62 8.59 -11.86
CA VAL A 82 3.59 7.37 -11.00
C VAL A 82 4.99 6.78 -10.75
N GLY A 83 5.85 7.43 -9.97
CA GLY A 83 7.03 6.73 -9.42
C GLY A 83 8.11 7.58 -8.76
N SER A 84 7.70 8.52 -7.92
CA SER A 84 8.50 8.99 -6.80
C SER A 84 7.64 8.88 -5.54
N GLY A 85 7.48 7.63 -5.07
CA GLY A 85 6.79 7.33 -3.81
C GLY A 85 6.05 5.98 -3.84
N PRO A 86 5.77 5.35 -2.68
CA PRO A 86 5.36 3.96 -2.51
C PRO A 86 3.94 3.64 -3.01
N SER A 87 3.61 4.00 -4.24
CA SER A 87 2.25 3.92 -4.78
C SER A 87 1.78 2.48 -5.09
N VAL A 88 2.67 1.49 -5.06
CA VAL A 88 2.31 0.06 -5.07
C VAL A 88 2.42 -0.56 -3.66
N GLU A 89 3.35 -0.06 -2.85
CA GLU A 89 3.63 -0.59 -1.51
C GLU A 89 2.48 -0.30 -0.54
N TYR A 90 1.84 0.87 -0.59
CA TYR A 90 0.66 1.15 0.24
C TYR A 90 -0.54 0.28 -0.12
N GLY A 91 -0.73 -0.06 -1.41
CA GLY A 91 -1.83 -0.93 -1.83
C GLY A 91 -1.66 -2.35 -1.31
N LEU A 92 -0.47 -2.93 -1.48
CA LEU A 92 -0.16 -4.27 -1.01
C LEU A 92 -0.05 -4.33 0.52
N ALA A 93 0.63 -3.38 1.15
CA ALA A 93 0.78 -3.34 2.61
C ALA A 93 -0.57 -3.17 3.32
N ASN A 94 -1.45 -2.31 2.81
CA ASN A 94 -2.78 -2.12 3.40
C ASN A 94 -3.68 -3.35 3.16
N SER A 95 -3.54 -4.01 2.01
CA SER A 95 -4.19 -5.30 1.74
C SER A 95 -3.64 -6.40 2.66
N MET A 96 -2.33 -6.40 2.93
CA MET A 96 -1.68 -7.36 3.80
C MET A 96 -2.04 -7.17 5.26
N ALA A 97 -2.07 -5.92 5.75
CA ALA A 97 -2.55 -5.60 7.08
C ALA A 97 -4.00 -6.02 7.29
N LYS A 98 -4.86 -5.82 6.28
CA LYS A 98 -6.25 -6.28 6.31
C LYS A 98 -6.37 -7.81 6.35
N LEU A 99 -5.56 -8.51 5.55
CA LEU A 99 -5.52 -9.98 5.56
C LEU A 99 -4.96 -10.53 6.88
N MET A 100 -3.91 -9.92 7.45
CA MET A 100 -3.36 -10.31 8.76
C MET A 100 -4.40 -10.18 9.85
N LYS A 101 -5.13 -9.05 9.89
CA LYS A 101 -6.23 -8.85 10.83
C LYS A 101 -7.33 -9.91 10.69
N MET A 102 -7.73 -10.22 9.45
CA MET A 102 -8.73 -11.28 9.19
C MET A 102 -8.28 -12.67 9.67
N LEU A 103 -6.98 -12.98 9.57
CA LEU A 103 -6.42 -14.24 10.05
C LEU A 103 -6.32 -14.28 11.58
N GLU A 104 -5.97 -13.16 12.21
CA GLU A 104 -5.90 -13.01 13.67
C GLU A 104 -7.30 -13.14 14.30
N ASP A 105 -8.30 -12.45 13.74
CA ASP A 105 -9.69 -12.53 14.18
C ASP A 105 -10.23 -13.97 14.08
N ARG A 106 -9.81 -14.73 13.05
CA ARG A 106 -10.20 -16.15 12.88
C ARG A 106 -9.51 -17.06 13.90
N GLY A 107 -8.22 -16.83 14.15
CA GLY A 107 -7.46 -17.58 15.16
C GLY A 107 -8.03 -17.39 16.56
N ALA A 108 -8.42 -16.16 16.91
CA ALA A 108 -9.06 -15.83 18.18
C ALA A 108 -10.41 -16.55 18.36
N GLN A 109 -11.25 -16.56 17.31
CA GLN A 109 -12.52 -17.30 17.33
C GLN A 109 -12.32 -18.81 17.49
N ASP A 110 -11.30 -19.37 16.83
CA ASP A 110 -10.99 -20.80 16.93
C ASP A 110 -10.42 -21.18 18.31
N SER A 111 -9.62 -20.31 18.94
CA SER A 111 -9.13 -20.53 20.31
C SER A 111 -10.24 -20.42 21.34
N GLU A 112 -11.10 -19.40 21.25
CA GLU A 112 -12.24 -19.24 22.17
C GLU A 112 -13.21 -20.41 22.08
N ARG A 113 -13.48 -20.89 20.85
CA ARG A 113 -14.33 -22.07 20.64
C ARG A 113 -13.71 -23.33 21.27
N ARG A 114 -12.40 -23.54 21.15
CA ARG A 114 -11.70 -24.69 21.75
C ARG A 114 -11.72 -24.63 23.28
N GLU A 115 -11.50 -23.45 23.86
CA GLU A 115 -11.57 -23.25 25.31
C GLU A 115 -12.97 -23.52 25.86
N GLN A 116 -14.03 -23.06 25.17
CA GLN A 116 -15.41 -23.35 25.55
C GLN A 116 -15.74 -24.85 25.44
N GLU A 117 -15.29 -25.52 24.39
CA GLU A 117 -15.48 -26.97 24.21
C GLU A 117 -14.76 -27.77 25.31
N GLU A 118 -13.56 -27.36 25.72
CA GLU A 118 -12.79 -28.00 26.80
C GLU A 118 -13.42 -27.75 28.19
N LEU A 119 -13.92 -26.53 28.43
CA LEU A 119 -14.66 -26.19 29.66
C LEU A 119 -15.96 -26.99 29.77
N PHE A 120 -16.69 -27.14 28.66
CA PHE A 120 -17.89 -27.95 28.60
C PHE A 120 -17.58 -29.44 28.85
N ARG A 121 -16.55 -29.98 28.20
CA ARG A 121 -16.11 -31.37 28.36
C ARG A 121 -15.69 -31.69 29.79
N SER A 122 -14.91 -30.80 30.43
CA SER A 122 -14.47 -30.97 31.82
C SER A 122 -15.65 -30.92 32.80
N SER A 123 -16.60 -30.00 32.60
CA SER A 123 -17.83 -29.92 33.40
C SER A 123 -18.66 -31.19 33.26
N PHE A 124 -18.81 -31.70 32.04
CA PHE A 124 -19.55 -32.95 31.77
C PHE A 124 -18.92 -34.16 32.45
N LEU A 125 -17.59 -34.33 32.35
CA LEU A 125 -16.86 -35.42 33.03
C LEU A 125 -17.02 -35.35 34.55
N SER A 126 -17.00 -34.14 35.12
CA SER A 126 -17.22 -33.95 36.56
C SER A 126 -18.63 -34.38 37.02
N ILE A 127 -19.64 -34.18 36.17
CA ILE A 127 -21.02 -34.59 36.46
C ILE A 127 -21.12 -36.12 36.44
N ILE A 128 -20.56 -36.77 35.41
CA ILE A 128 -20.53 -38.25 35.33
C ILE A 128 -19.84 -38.83 36.56
N GLN A 129 -18.68 -38.29 36.95
CA GLN A 129 -17.95 -38.76 38.12
C GLN A 129 -18.74 -38.58 39.43
N ARG A 130 -19.52 -37.49 39.56
CA ARG A 130 -20.42 -37.29 40.72
C ARG A 130 -21.61 -38.26 40.70
N LEU A 131 -22.18 -38.56 39.53
CA LEU A 131 -23.28 -39.52 39.39
C LEU A 131 -22.83 -40.96 39.68
N GLU A 132 -21.61 -41.32 39.32
CA GLU A 132 -20.99 -42.60 39.71
C GLU A 132 -20.83 -42.72 41.23
N GLN A 133 -20.40 -41.65 41.91
CA GLN A 133 -20.28 -41.64 43.37
C GLN A 133 -21.64 -41.72 44.09
N LEU A 134 -22.72 -41.24 43.45
CA LEU A 134 -24.09 -41.32 43.99
C LEU A 134 -24.76 -42.69 43.75
N THR A 135 -24.39 -43.40 42.69
CA THR A 135 -24.96 -44.74 42.39
C THR A 135 -24.35 -45.86 43.22
N VAL A 136 -23.17 -45.65 43.84
CA VAL A 136 -22.53 -46.61 44.76
C VAL A 136 -23.14 -46.60 46.18
N ARG A 137 -23.91 -45.58 46.57
CA ARG A 137 -24.61 -45.54 47.87
C ARG A 137 -26.04 -46.09 47.76
N LYS A 138 -26.20 -47.41 47.61
CA LYS A 138 -27.47 -48.05 48.00
C LYS A 138 -27.51 -48.21 49.53
N PRO A 139 -28.64 -47.90 50.19
CA PRO A 139 -28.74 -47.97 51.64
C PRO A 139 -28.69 -49.42 52.10
N THR A 140 -27.77 -49.74 53.00
CA THR A 140 -27.86 -50.95 53.83
C THR A 140 -29.11 -50.83 54.69
N LYS A 141 -30.18 -51.53 54.27
CA LYS A 141 -31.25 -51.94 55.18
C LYS A 141 -30.68 -52.99 56.12
N ASP A 142 -30.65 -52.69 57.41
CA ASP A 142 -30.75 -53.66 58.51
C ASP A 142 -31.47 -52.91 59.64
N LYS A 143 -32.77 -53.21 59.82
CA LYS A 143 -33.35 -54.07 60.87
C LYS A 143 -33.34 -53.42 62.24
#